data_AF-A0A953YI57-F1
#
_entry.id   AF-A0A953YI57-F1
#
_cell.length_a   1.000
_cell.length_b   1.000
_cell.length_c   1.000
_cell.angle_alpha   90.00
_cell.angle_beta   90.00
_cell.angle_gamma   90.00
#
_symmetry.space_group_name_H-M   'P 1'
#
loop_
_entity.id
_entity.type
_entity.pdbx_description
1 polymer ?
#
loop_
_entity_poly.entity_id
_entity_poly.type
_entity_poly.pdbx_seq_one_letter_code
_entity_poly.pdbx_strand_id
1 'polypeptide(L)'
;MSDGYAIAAVTAVLRRTILEALSAAQVSDVTGTVPVTALPPDRVIPPAGAEPTQLNIFLHQVTRNAAFRNWDLPSRNAAGDLISGPPLAVDLHYLITAYGAEPFWSEMLLGHAALALHENATLTRPAIARALSPNPPDPLVPAVLRSAGIEAQIELIKLVPEAIDSEDMSRLWSAIQGQYRATMAYRASVVLIEPRAAGAAPPPVRSPGGRALPLANVTLESVAALTGARDPITRASTIVLSGQGFTPGEMTVELGETVATPAVGDVGSTTIQLDLSALTPRAGLLPLRALRTRSLGPAPTTPAVEVSNTLPLTLRPAITASNVVIDSTDTVDGQPVASGTVTLTLDPPVGRDQHAAMLLNTAGGGPMHRLPAPPNNGAATNVATVTQIAFAFRRLRRGPYLVRASVDGAESVLTVDGNGVYDGPEVTL
;
A
#
# COMPACT_ATOMS: atom_id res chain seq x y z
N MET A 1 -19.14 7.79 32.97
CA MET A 1 -17.78 7.48 32.52
C MET A 1 -16.84 8.02 33.56
N SER A 2 -15.85 7.24 33.97
CA SER A 2 -15.02 7.62 35.11
C SER A 2 -13.97 8.64 34.72
N ASP A 3 -13.78 9.67 35.53
CA ASP A 3 -12.79 10.73 35.28
C ASP A 3 -11.60 10.67 36.24
N GLY A 4 -10.76 11.70 36.24
CA GLY A 4 -9.56 11.77 37.09
C GLY A 4 -9.83 11.69 38.60
N TYR A 5 -11.07 11.89 39.06
CA TYR A 5 -11.44 11.74 40.47
C TYR A 5 -11.72 10.29 40.89
N ALA A 6 -11.70 9.35 39.95
CA ALA A 6 -12.02 7.94 40.19
C ALA A 6 -11.22 7.31 41.34
N ILE A 7 -9.91 7.55 41.42
CA ILE A 7 -9.05 6.96 42.47
C ILE A 7 -9.51 7.42 43.86
N ALA A 8 -9.71 8.73 44.04
CA ALA A 8 -10.18 9.29 45.30
C ALA A 8 -11.61 8.83 45.64
N ALA A 9 -12.48 8.68 44.64
CA ALA A 9 -13.81 8.14 44.81
C ALA A 9 -13.78 6.69 45.33
N VAL A 10 -12.88 5.83 44.81
CA VAL A 10 -12.70 4.47 45.35
C VAL A 10 -12.26 4.50 46.82
N THR A 11 -11.31 5.38 47.19
CA THR A 11 -10.90 5.53 48.59
C THR A 11 -12.07 5.96 49.48
N ALA A 12 -12.89 6.91 49.02
CA ALA A 12 -14.07 7.38 49.76
C ALA A 12 -15.11 6.26 49.94
N VAL A 13 -15.35 5.45 48.91
CA VAL A 13 -16.25 4.28 48.99
C VAL A 13 -15.72 3.27 49.98
N LEU A 14 -14.44 2.89 49.90
CA LEU A 14 -13.81 1.95 50.83
C LEU A 14 -13.94 2.41 52.28
N ARG A 15 -13.66 3.69 52.52
CA ARG A 15 -13.79 4.34 53.82
C ARG A 15 -15.21 4.25 54.36
N ARG A 16 -16.20 4.54 53.51
CA ARG A 16 -17.61 4.50 53.87
C ARG A 16 -18.08 3.08 54.16
N THR A 17 -17.67 2.10 53.36
CA THR A 17 -17.99 0.68 53.57
C THR A 17 -17.53 0.22 54.95
N ILE A 18 -16.30 0.57 55.35
CA ILE A 18 -15.78 0.24 56.68
C ILE A 18 -16.55 1.00 57.77
N LEU A 19 -16.81 2.29 57.59
CA LEU A 19 -17.54 3.10 58.57
C LEU A 19 -18.95 2.58 58.83
N GLU A 20 -19.68 2.22 57.77
CA GLU A 20 -21.03 1.64 57.87
C GLU A 20 -21.01 0.29 58.59
N ALA A 21 -20.01 -0.56 58.33
CA ALA A 21 -19.86 -1.83 59.01
C ALA A 21 -19.51 -1.69 60.51
N LEU A 22 -18.61 -0.76 60.86
CA LEU A 22 -18.30 -0.46 62.27
C LEU A 22 -19.54 0.05 63.02
N SER A 23 -20.35 0.90 62.37
CA SER A 23 -21.60 1.38 62.93
C SER A 23 -22.64 0.26 63.09
N ALA A 24 -22.76 -0.63 62.11
CA ALA A 24 -23.71 -1.75 62.16
C ALA A 24 -23.34 -2.77 63.24
N ALA A 25 -22.04 -2.98 63.48
CA ALA A 25 -21.52 -3.86 64.52
C ALA A 25 -21.46 -3.19 65.91
N GLN A 26 -21.93 -1.94 66.06
CA GLN A 26 -21.96 -1.19 67.33
C GLN A 26 -20.59 -1.11 68.03
N VAL A 27 -19.50 -1.06 67.25
CA VAL A 27 -18.11 -1.06 67.75
C VAL A 27 -17.84 0.13 68.68
N SER A 28 -18.61 1.22 68.51
CA SER A 28 -18.53 2.41 69.34
C SER A 28 -18.91 2.19 70.80
N ASP A 29 -19.70 1.16 71.11
CA ASP A 29 -20.12 0.85 72.48
C ASP A 29 -18.94 0.31 73.31
N VAL A 30 -17.91 -0.22 72.64
CA VAL A 30 -16.70 -0.78 73.26
C VAL A 30 -15.50 0.16 73.15
N THR A 31 -15.31 0.80 71.99
CA THR A 31 -14.09 1.54 71.65
C THR A 31 -14.30 3.06 71.55
N GLY A 32 -15.52 3.55 71.74
CA GLY A 32 -15.90 4.94 71.48
C GLY A 32 -16.05 5.23 69.98
N THR A 33 -16.30 6.48 69.60
CA THR A 33 -16.44 6.84 68.18
C THR A 33 -15.11 6.63 67.42
N VAL A 34 -15.11 5.71 66.46
CA VAL A 34 -13.92 5.36 65.66
C VAL A 34 -13.96 6.07 64.31
N PRO A 35 -13.12 7.08 64.06
CA PRO A 35 -13.03 7.66 62.73
C PRO A 35 -12.31 6.71 61.77
N VAL A 36 -12.73 6.73 60.51
CA VAL A 36 -12.01 6.10 59.40
C VAL A 36 -11.43 7.21 58.53
N THR A 37 -10.10 7.25 58.45
CA THR A 37 -9.33 8.29 57.77
C THR A 37 -8.63 7.75 56.55
N ALA A 38 -8.20 8.65 55.65
CA ALA A 38 -7.41 8.31 54.47
C ALA A 38 -6.20 9.24 54.37
N LEU A 39 -5.35 9.20 55.39
CA LEU A 39 -4.19 10.06 55.55
C LEU A 39 -2.89 9.26 55.30
N PRO A 40 -1.81 9.94 54.90
CA PRO A 40 -0.46 9.41 55.10
C PRO A 40 -0.26 8.95 56.56
N PRO A 41 0.36 7.78 56.83
CA PRO A 41 0.44 7.25 58.19
C PRO A 41 1.17 8.17 59.19
N ASP A 42 2.14 8.96 58.74
CA ASP A 42 2.86 9.97 59.53
C ASP A 42 1.96 11.10 60.05
N ARG A 43 0.81 11.33 59.40
CA ARG A 43 -0.15 12.38 59.75
C ARG A 43 -1.31 11.90 60.61
N VAL A 44 -1.37 10.59 60.89
CA VAL A 44 -2.43 10.03 61.74
C VAL A 44 -2.25 10.45 63.19
N ILE A 45 -1.01 10.40 63.69
CA ILE A 45 -0.67 10.84 65.04
C ILE A 45 -0.10 12.28 64.94
N PRO A 46 -0.79 13.29 65.48
CA PRO A 46 -0.26 14.66 65.49
C PRO A 46 1.07 14.74 66.25
N PRO A 47 1.96 15.69 65.92
CA PRO A 47 3.17 15.93 66.71
C PRO A 47 2.81 16.18 68.18
N ALA A 48 3.37 15.37 69.09
CA ALA A 48 3.05 15.36 70.54
C ALA A 48 1.59 14.99 70.91
N GLY A 49 0.84 14.36 70.00
CA GLY A 49 -0.47 13.79 70.27
C GLY A 49 -0.41 12.40 70.90
N ALA A 50 -1.47 12.02 71.62
CA ALA A 50 -1.67 10.64 72.06
C ALA A 50 -2.09 9.76 70.88
N GLU A 51 -1.87 8.45 70.99
CA GLU A 51 -2.30 7.48 69.97
C GLU A 51 -3.84 7.45 69.88
N PRO A 52 -4.43 7.77 68.71
CA PRO A 52 -5.87 7.77 68.55
C PRO A 52 -6.42 6.34 68.35
N THR A 53 -7.68 6.13 68.70
CA THR A 53 -8.42 4.92 68.32
C THR A 53 -9.09 5.14 66.98
N GLN A 54 -8.48 4.67 65.89
CA GLN A 54 -8.99 4.90 64.53
C GLN A 54 -8.49 3.87 63.51
N LEU A 55 -9.18 3.79 62.38
CA LEU A 55 -8.69 3.12 61.18
C LEU A 55 -8.18 4.14 60.17
N ASN A 56 -7.06 3.81 59.52
CA ASN A 56 -6.50 4.61 58.43
C ASN A 56 -6.36 3.78 57.15
N ILE A 57 -6.79 4.34 56.03
CA ILE A 57 -6.72 3.74 54.70
C ILE A 57 -5.68 4.50 53.88
N PHE A 58 -4.55 3.87 53.62
CA PHE A 58 -3.45 4.51 52.90
C PHE A 58 -3.24 3.87 51.52
N LEU A 59 -3.43 4.65 50.45
CA LEU A 59 -3.09 4.23 49.09
C LEU A 59 -1.58 4.34 48.89
N HIS A 60 -0.86 3.21 48.99
CA HIS A 60 0.60 3.19 48.96
C HIS A 60 1.16 2.96 47.54
N GLN A 61 0.39 2.32 46.65
CA GLN A 61 0.81 2.02 45.30
C GLN A 61 -0.37 2.01 44.32
N VAL A 62 -0.10 2.45 43.09
CA VAL A 62 -1.00 2.34 41.94
C VAL A 62 -0.24 1.63 40.83
N THR A 63 -0.76 0.50 40.35
CA THR A 63 -0.15 -0.26 39.24
C THR A 63 -1.10 -0.33 38.05
N ARG A 64 -0.56 -0.62 36.86
CA ARG A 64 -1.40 -0.85 35.66
C ARG A 64 -1.98 -2.24 35.69
N ASN A 65 -3.29 -2.34 35.46
CA ASN A 65 -3.96 -3.63 35.40
C ASN A 65 -3.53 -4.40 34.14
N ALA A 66 -2.98 -5.60 34.31
CA ALA A 66 -2.42 -6.39 33.21
C ALA A 66 -3.48 -6.91 32.22
N ALA A 67 -4.72 -7.13 32.68
CA ALA A 67 -5.79 -7.67 31.85
C ALA A 67 -6.41 -6.58 30.94
N PHE A 68 -6.52 -5.34 31.44
CA PHE A 68 -7.19 -4.25 30.71
C PHE A 68 -6.23 -3.25 30.04
N ARG A 69 -4.91 -3.32 30.28
CA ARG A 69 -3.94 -2.37 29.68
C ARG A 69 -3.93 -2.33 28.14
N ASN A 70 -4.35 -3.40 27.48
CA ASN A 70 -4.34 -3.56 26.01
C ASN A 70 -5.75 -3.87 25.46
N TRP A 71 -6.80 -3.45 26.18
CA TRP A 71 -8.19 -3.77 25.82
C TRP A 71 -8.60 -3.19 24.45
N ASP A 72 -8.06 -2.03 24.09
CA ASP A 72 -8.39 -1.34 22.83
C ASP A 72 -7.20 -0.50 22.32
N LEU A 73 -7.30 -0.05 21.07
CA LEU A 73 -6.36 0.87 20.44
C LEU A 73 -6.99 2.26 20.29
N PRO A 74 -6.20 3.34 20.46
CA PRO A 74 -6.72 4.68 20.23
C PRO A 74 -7.10 4.87 18.76
N SER A 75 -8.34 5.28 18.51
CA SER A 75 -8.80 5.67 17.18
C SER A 75 -8.65 7.17 16.99
N ARG A 76 -8.22 7.59 15.80
CA ARG A 76 -8.01 9.00 15.45
C ARG A 76 -8.76 9.38 14.19
N ASN A 77 -9.17 10.65 14.10
CA ASN A 77 -9.78 11.19 12.89
C ASN A 77 -8.71 11.53 11.84
N ALA A 78 -9.15 11.98 10.66
CA ALA A 78 -8.25 12.38 9.59
C ALA A 78 -7.33 13.57 9.95
N ALA A 79 -7.70 14.39 10.93
CA ALA A 79 -6.89 15.48 11.47
C ALA A 79 -5.92 15.02 12.57
N GLY A 80 -5.97 13.76 12.99
CA GLY A 80 -5.15 13.18 14.05
C GLY A 80 -5.73 13.32 15.46
N ASP A 81 -6.92 13.89 15.65
CA ASP A 81 -7.56 14.01 16.96
C ASP A 81 -8.06 12.66 17.47
N LEU A 82 -7.99 12.46 18.78
CA LEU A 82 -8.48 11.25 19.44
C LEU A 82 -10.01 11.21 19.42
N ILE A 83 -10.59 10.19 18.78
CA ILE A 83 -12.04 9.94 18.75
C ILE A 83 -12.44 9.02 19.90
N SER A 84 -11.72 7.90 20.04
CA SER A 84 -11.85 6.99 21.18
C SER A 84 -10.47 6.54 21.63
N GLY A 85 -10.31 6.28 22.91
CA GLY A 85 -9.08 5.73 23.46
C GLY A 85 -9.37 4.70 24.54
N PRO A 86 -8.48 3.70 24.72
CA PRO A 86 -8.63 2.75 25.81
C PRO A 86 -8.63 3.49 27.16
N PRO A 87 -9.43 3.06 28.15
CA PRO A 87 -9.34 3.60 29.49
C PRO A 87 -7.97 3.30 30.11
N LEU A 88 -7.48 4.20 30.94
CA LEU A 88 -6.39 3.93 31.86
C LEU A 88 -6.90 2.96 32.94
N ALA A 89 -6.51 1.70 32.80
CA ALA A 89 -6.84 0.65 33.74
C ALA A 89 -5.78 0.51 34.82
N VAL A 90 -6.16 0.71 36.08
CA VAL A 90 -5.26 0.66 37.24
C VAL A 90 -5.81 -0.20 38.36
N ASP A 91 -4.88 -0.79 39.10
CA ASP A 91 -5.13 -1.46 40.37
C ASP A 91 -4.60 -0.57 41.50
N LEU A 92 -5.41 -0.41 42.55
CA LEU A 92 -5.11 0.46 43.68
C LEU A 92 -4.77 -0.40 44.90
N HIS A 93 -3.59 -0.21 45.48
CA HIS A 93 -3.09 -1.01 46.59
C HIS A 93 -3.15 -0.20 47.89
N TYR A 94 -3.99 -0.65 48.82
CA TYR A 94 -4.29 0.01 50.07
C TYR A 94 -3.68 -0.74 51.26
N LEU A 95 -3.21 0.02 52.24
CA LEU A 95 -2.89 -0.46 53.58
C LEU A 95 -3.96 0.05 54.54
N ILE A 96 -4.67 -0.88 55.18
CA ILE A 96 -5.65 -0.60 56.22
C ILE A 96 -4.94 -0.81 57.54
N THR A 97 -4.67 0.27 58.25
CA THR A 97 -3.90 0.27 59.49
C THR A 97 -4.78 0.66 60.66
N ALA A 98 -4.73 -0.12 61.73
CA ALA A 98 -5.46 0.15 62.96
C ALA A 98 -4.55 0.82 64.00
N TYR A 99 -5.08 1.87 64.61
CA TYR A 99 -4.51 2.58 65.74
C TYR A 99 -5.46 2.40 66.93
N GLY A 100 -4.91 2.10 68.10
CA GLY A 100 -5.68 1.84 69.30
C GLY A 100 -5.03 2.48 70.51
N ALA A 101 -5.79 3.29 71.25
CA ALA A 101 -5.30 3.92 72.48
C ALA A 101 -5.18 2.92 73.65
N GLU A 102 -5.89 1.79 73.57
CA GLU A 102 -5.98 0.77 74.62
C GLU A 102 -5.61 -0.62 74.06
N PRO A 103 -5.24 -1.59 74.93
CA PRO A 103 -4.95 -2.96 74.51
C PRO A 103 -6.10 -3.60 73.72
N PHE A 104 -5.74 -4.41 72.72
CA PHE A 104 -6.64 -5.18 71.85
C PHE A 104 -7.54 -4.37 70.91
N TRP A 105 -7.65 -3.04 71.08
CA TRP A 105 -8.53 -2.24 70.25
C TRP A 105 -8.07 -2.23 68.78
N SER A 106 -6.77 -2.18 68.52
CA SER A 106 -6.22 -2.28 67.16
C SER A 106 -6.65 -3.57 66.45
N GLU A 107 -6.55 -4.71 67.13
CA GLU A 107 -6.86 -6.03 66.61
C GLU A 107 -8.36 -6.20 66.39
N MET A 108 -9.18 -5.69 67.32
CA MET A 108 -10.64 -5.68 67.18
C MET A 108 -11.08 -4.86 65.97
N LEU A 109 -10.57 -3.63 65.83
CA LEU A 109 -10.87 -2.76 64.70
C LEU A 109 -10.46 -3.39 63.37
N LEU A 110 -9.27 -3.98 63.33
CA LEU A 110 -8.77 -4.64 62.13
C LEU A 110 -9.60 -5.87 61.78
N GLY A 111 -10.04 -6.65 62.77
CA GLY A 111 -10.96 -7.79 62.57
C GLY A 111 -12.31 -7.37 61.99
N HIS A 112 -12.93 -6.31 62.52
CA HIS A 112 -14.17 -5.78 61.97
C HIS A 112 -14.00 -5.23 60.55
N ALA A 113 -12.88 -4.53 60.28
CA ALA A 113 -12.59 -4.05 58.94
C ALA A 113 -12.41 -5.21 57.94
N ALA A 114 -11.68 -6.26 58.33
CA ALA A 114 -11.46 -7.45 57.50
C ALA A 114 -12.78 -8.13 57.14
N LEU A 115 -13.67 -8.33 58.14
CA LEU A 115 -14.99 -8.92 57.93
C LEU A 115 -15.84 -8.04 57.00
N ALA A 116 -15.87 -6.73 57.24
CA ALA A 116 -16.62 -5.78 56.41
C ALA A 116 -16.22 -5.85 54.93
N LEU A 117 -14.93 -5.94 54.65
CA LEU A 117 -14.42 -6.02 53.28
C LEU A 117 -14.59 -7.41 52.66
N HIS A 118 -14.61 -8.47 53.48
CA HIS A 118 -14.93 -9.81 53.01
C HIS A 118 -16.40 -9.92 52.57
N GLU A 119 -17.32 -9.40 53.38
CA GLU A 119 -18.75 -9.39 53.06
C GLU A 119 -19.09 -8.46 51.88
N ASN A 120 -18.29 -7.40 51.69
CA ASN A 120 -18.46 -6.41 50.63
C ASN A 120 -17.31 -6.44 49.61
N ALA A 121 -16.82 -7.63 49.27
CA ALA A 121 -15.68 -7.81 48.37
C ALA A 121 -15.91 -7.29 46.94
N THR A 122 -17.16 -7.03 46.53
CA THR A 122 -17.49 -6.36 45.27
C THR A 122 -18.27 -5.09 45.53
N LEU A 123 -17.72 -3.95 45.09
CA LEU A 123 -18.36 -2.65 45.22
C LEU A 123 -19.49 -2.53 44.18
N THR A 124 -20.71 -2.81 44.61
CA THR A 124 -21.89 -2.72 43.75
C THR A 124 -22.20 -1.25 43.40
N ARG A 125 -22.80 -1.02 42.22
CA ARG A 125 -23.18 0.34 41.78
C ARG A 125 -24.06 1.08 42.80
N PRO A 126 -25.07 0.44 43.44
CA PRO A 126 -25.85 1.11 44.48
C PRO A 126 -25.03 1.44 45.73
N ALA A 127 -24.07 0.58 46.12
CA ALA A 127 -23.20 0.86 47.26
C ALA A 127 -22.27 2.05 46.98
N ILE A 128 -21.70 2.12 45.78
CA ILE A 128 -20.88 3.26 45.33
C ILE A 128 -21.70 4.56 45.35
N ALA A 129 -22.90 4.55 44.78
CA ALA A 129 -23.77 5.72 44.74
C ALA A 129 -24.14 6.22 46.14
N ARG A 130 -24.52 5.32 47.06
CA ARG A 130 -24.80 5.65 48.46
C ARG A 130 -23.57 6.21 49.17
N ALA A 131 -22.39 5.65 48.91
CA ALA A 131 -21.17 6.06 49.57
C ALA A 131 -20.64 7.43 49.11
N LEU A 132 -20.83 7.78 47.84
CA LEU A 132 -20.44 9.08 47.29
C LEU A 132 -21.49 10.17 47.57
N SER A 133 -22.75 9.80 47.74
CA SER A 133 -23.86 10.72 48.05
C SER A 133 -24.59 10.34 49.35
N PRO A 134 -23.91 10.32 50.51
CA PRO A 134 -24.54 9.97 51.78
C PRO A 134 -25.49 11.08 52.23
N ASN A 135 -26.53 10.68 52.97
CA ASN A 135 -27.45 11.59 53.66
C ASN A 135 -27.48 11.25 55.16
N PRO A 136 -26.99 12.14 56.05
CA PRO A 136 -26.44 13.46 55.77
C PRO A 136 -25.07 13.43 55.03
N PRO A 137 -24.68 14.52 54.34
CA PRO A 137 -23.39 14.60 53.66
C PRO A 137 -22.21 14.41 54.61
N ASP A 138 -21.20 13.68 54.15
CA ASP A 138 -19.97 13.46 54.91
C ASP A 138 -18.99 14.63 54.69
N PRO A 139 -18.59 15.36 55.75
CA PRO A 139 -17.76 16.56 55.61
C PRO A 139 -16.34 16.26 55.12
N LEU A 140 -15.88 15.01 55.21
CA LEU A 140 -14.54 14.60 54.79
C LEU A 140 -14.50 14.13 53.32
N VAL A 141 -15.66 14.06 52.64
CA VAL A 141 -15.76 13.66 51.23
C VAL A 141 -16.12 14.88 50.36
N PRO A 142 -15.19 15.37 49.51
CA PRO A 142 -15.48 16.48 48.62
C PRO A 142 -16.66 16.19 47.68
N ALA A 143 -17.55 17.17 47.51
CA ALA A 143 -18.75 17.04 46.67
C ALA A 143 -18.45 16.64 45.21
N VAL A 144 -17.26 16.99 44.69
CA VAL A 144 -16.80 16.67 43.33
C VAL A 144 -16.65 15.16 43.09
N LEU A 145 -16.42 14.35 44.14
CA LEU A 145 -16.27 12.91 43.99
C LEU A 145 -17.57 12.23 43.54
N ARG A 146 -18.74 12.87 43.69
CA ARG A 146 -20.03 12.37 43.19
C ARG A 146 -20.07 12.26 41.67
N SER A 147 -19.34 13.11 40.96
CA SER A 147 -19.27 13.08 39.50
C SER A 147 -18.13 12.20 38.96
N ALA A 148 -17.44 11.45 39.83
CA ALA A 148 -16.29 10.64 39.44
C ALA A 148 -16.64 9.47 38.51
N GLY A 149 -17.93 9.09 38.41
CA GLY A 149 -18.46 8.18 37.38
C GLY A 149 -18.04 6.71 37.50
N ILE A 150 -17.44 6.31 38.63
CA ILE A 150 -16.94 4.94 38.89
C ILE A 150 -18.05 3.90 38.98
N GLU A 151 -19.28 4.31 39.27
CA GLU A 151 -20.48 3.49 39.25
C GLU A 151 -20.98 3.19 37.83
N ALA A 152 -20.48 3.89 36.81
CA ALA A 152 -20.89 3.75 35.41
C ALA A 152 -19.91 2.93 34.57
N GLN A 153 -18.73 2.58 35.09
CA GLN A 153 -17.74 1.78 34.38
C GLN A 153 -18.26 0.35 34.09
N ILE A 154 -17.67 -0.34 33.11
CA ILE A 154 -18.16 -1.66 32.67
C ILE A 154 -17.96 -2.76 33.73
N GLU A 155 -16.79 -2.80 34.37
CA GLU A 155 -16.42 -3.81 35.36
C GLU A 155 -16.65 -3.31 36.80
N LEU A 156 -17.18 -4.17 37.67
CA LEU A 156 -17.31 -3.81 39.09
C LEU A 156 -15.95 -3.84 39.79
N ILE A 157 -15.72 -2.89 40.70
CA ILE A 157 -14.50 -2.85 41.50
C ILE A 157 -14.57 -3.95 42.55
N LYS A 158 -13.56 -4.81 42.57
CA LYS A 158 -13.40 -5.91 43.52
C LYS A 158 -12.30 -5.56 44.51
N LEU A 159 -12.57 -5.78 45.78
CA LEU A 159 -11.64 -5.65 46.89
C LEU A 159 -11.11 -7.05 47.23
N VAL A 160 -9.81 -7.24 47.08
CA VAL A 160 -9.16 -8.53 47.31
C VAL A 160 -8.05 -8.35 48.33
N PRO A 161 -7.97 -9.17 49.39
CA PRO A 161 -6.83 -9.17 50.29
C PRO A 161 -5.53 -9.39 49.51
N GLU A 162 -4.50 -8.62 49.83
CA GLU A 162 -3.19 -8.70 49.22
C GLU A 162 -2.18 -9.23 50.25
N ALA A 163 -1.46 -10.29 49.89
CA ALA A 163 -0.40 -10.81 50.73
C ALA A 163 0.87 -10.00 50.48
N ILE A 164 1.36 -9.32 51.51
CA ILE A 164 2.66 -8.65 51.51
C ILE A 164 3.57 -9.45 52.44
N ASP A 165 4.77 -9.77 51.96
CA ASP A 165 5.75 -10.48 52.78
C ASP A 165 6.23 -9.61 53.96
N SER A 166 6.67 -10.26 55.03
CA SER A 166 7.20 -9.61 56.23
C SER A 166 8.37 -8.67 55.94
N GLU A 167 9.27 -9.03 55.02
CA GLU A 167 10.40 -8.18 54.65
C GLU A 167 9.93 -6.93 53.91
N ASP A 168 9.04 -7.08 52.92
CA ASP A 168 8.47 -5.98 52.15
C ASP A 168 7.65 -5.03 53.03
N MET A 169 6.87 -5.59 53.95
CA MET A 169 6.12 -4.82 54.93
C MET A 169 7.07 -4.02 55.85
N SER A 170 8.15 -4.64 56.33
CA SER A 170 9.17 -3.96 57.13
C SER A 170 9.85 -2.81 56.36
N ARG A 171 10.21 -3.04 55.09
CA ARG A 171 10.79 -2.04 54.19
C ARG A 171 9.82 -0.88 53.96
N LEU A 172 8.54 -1.17 53.71
CA LEU A 172 7.50 -0.18 53.48
C LEU A 172 7.32 0.73 54.69
N TRP A 173 7.19 0.16 55.89
CA TRP A 173 7.04 0.94 57.12
C TRP A 173 8.29 1.75 57.47
N SER A 174 9.47 1.21 57.19
CA SER A 174 10.74 1.94 57.32
C SER A 174 10.79 3.15 56.38
N ALA A 175 10.33 3.00 55.13
CA ALA A 175 10.30 4.08 54.15
C ALA A 175 9.30 5.20 54.54
N ILE A 176 8.19 4.84 55.18
CA ILE A 176 7.21 5.79 55.71
C ILE A 176 7.75 6.54 56.95
N GLN A 177 8.86 6.07 57.53
CA GLN A 177 9.39 6.58 58.81
C GLN A 177 8.38 6.49 59.96
N GLY A 178 7.43 5.55 59.84
CA GLY A 178 6.39 5.31 60.82
C GLY A 178 6.76 4.17 61.76
N GLN A 179 6.14 4.16 62.94
CA GLN A 179 6.19 2.98 63.80
C GLN A 179 5.25 1.92 63.23
N TYR A 180 5.71 0.67 63.18
CA TYR A 180 4.90 -0.44 62.71
C TYR A 180 3.61 -0.58 63.54
N ARG A 181 2.49 -0.82 62.86
CA ARG A 181 1.15 -0.99 63.44
C ARG A 181 0.45 -2.18 62.79
N ALA A 182 -0.61 -2.66 63.42
CA ALA A 182 -1.41 -3.75 62.88
C ALA A 182 -2.05 -3.32 61.54
N THR A 183 -1.70 -4.00 60.46
CA THR A 183 -2.05 -3.62 59.09
C THR A 183 -2.50 -4.82 58.26
N MET A 184 -3.51 -4.61 57.43
CA MET A 184 -3.89 -5.51 56.34
C MET A 184 -3.79 -4.80 55.00
N ALA A 185 -3.33 -5.51 53.97
CA ALA A 185 -3.25 -4.98 52.62
C ALA A 185 -4.43 -5.46 51.76
N TYR A 186 -4.96 -4.56 50.94
CA TYR A 186 -6.07 -4.83 50.03
C TYR A 186 -5.81 -4.17 48.68
N ARG A 187 -6.14 -4.90 47.61
CA ARG A 187 -6.13 -4.38 46.25
C ARG A 187 -7.55 -4.15 45.77
N ALA A 188 -7.82 -2.94 45.26
CA ALA A 188 -9.02 -2.63 44.51
C ALA A 188 -8.73 -2.75 43.00
N SER A 189 -9.39 -3.70 42.33
CA SER A 189 -9.20 -4.01 40.91
C SER A 189 -10.56 -4.21 40.21
N VAL A 190 -10.81 -3.73 39.00
CA VAL A 190 -10.02 -2.78 38.20
C VAL A 190 -10.70 -1.42 38.26
N VAL A 191 -9.92 -0.34 38.31
CA VAL A 191 -10.44 1.03 38.16
C VAL A 191 -10.12 1.51 36.76
N LEU A 192 -11.16 1.81 35.98
CA LEU A 192 -11.05 2.31 34.61
C LEU A 192 -11.24 3.83 34.62
N ILE A 193 -10.25 4.57 34.12
CA ILE A 193 -10.29 6.04 33.99
C ILE A 193 -10.25 6.40 32.51
N GLU A 194 -11.23 7.13 32.04
CA GLU A 194 -11.37 7.35 30.61
C GLU A 194 -10.69 8.64 30.12
N PRO A 195 -10.08 8.61 28.93
CA PRO A 195 -9.56 9.82 28.31
C PRO A 195 -10.71 10.71 27.87
N ARG A 196 -10.50 12.03 27.94
CA ARG A 196 -11.44 13.00 27.39
C ARG A 196 -11.38 12.93 25.86
N ALA A 197 -12.37 12.29 25.23
CA ALA A 197 -12.49 12.27 23.78
C ALA A 197 -12.67 13.71 23.24
N ALA A 198 -11.89 14.07 22.23
CA ALA A 198 -11.91 15.40 21.61
C ALA A 198 -12.57 15.39 20.23
N GLY A 199 -12.52 14.26 19.51
CA GLY A 199 -13.07 14.10 18.16
C GLY A 199 -14.48 13.51 18.14
N ALA A 200 -15.32 14.00 17.24
CA ALA A 200 -16.60 13.37 16.92
C ALA A 200 -16.39 12.08 16.10
N ALA A 201 -17.29 11.11 16.27
CA ALA A 201 -17.28 9.88 15.47
C ALA A 201 -17.46 10.20 13.97
N PRO A 202 -16.67 9.58 13.07
CA PRO A 202 -16.78 9.85 11.64
C PRO A 202 -18.06 9.22 11.07
N PRO A 203 -18.59 9.75 9.95
CA PRO A 203 -19.73 9.13 9.28
C PRO A 203 -19.36 7.73 8.75
N PRO A 204 -20.35 6.82 8.61
CA PRO A 204 -20.11 5.47 8.11
C PRO A 204 -19.67 5.48 6.63
N VAL A 205 -18.82 4.52 6.25
CA VAL A 205 -18.42 4.29 4.86
C VAL A 205 -19.64 3.81 4.06
N ARG A 206 -19.98 4.50 2.96
CA ARG A 206 -21.16 4.18 2.13
C ARG A 206 -20.92 3.05 1.13
N SER A 207 -19.75 2.99 0.50
CA SER A 207 -19.38 1.93 -0.43
C SER A 207 -17.85 1.81 -0.54
N PRO A 208 -17.31 0.58 -0.58
CA PRO A 208 -15.92 0.36 -0.97
C PRO A 208 -15.75 0.64 -2.48
N GLY A 209 -14.72 1.40 -2.85
CA GLY A 209 -14.46 1.82 -4.24
C GLY A 209 -13.32 1.09 -4.95
N GLY A 210 -12.77 0.01 -4.37
CA GLY A 210 -11.60 -0.69 -4.90
C GLY A 210 -11.96 -1.81 -5.89
N ARG A 211 -11.19 -1.95 -6.97
CA ARG A 211 -11.24 -3.10 -7.89
C ARG A 211 -9.87 -3.78 -7.94
N ALA A 212 -9.83 -5.08 -7.69
CA ALA A 212 -8.64 -5.89 -7.92
C ALA A 212 -8.66 -6.43 -9.36
N LEU A 213 -7.54 -6.31 -10.07
CA LEU A 213 -7.37 -6.92 -11.39
C LEU A 213 -6.33 -8.05 -11.29
N PRO A 214 -6.61 -9.24 -11.85
CA PRO A 214 -5.55 -10.22 -12.03
C PRO A 214 -4.52 -9.64 -13.01
N LEU A 215 -3.25 -9.73 -12.63
CA LEU A 215 -2.13 -9.44 -13.51
C LEU A 215 -2.17 -10.45 -14.67
N ALA A 216 -2.48 -10.00 -15.89
CA ALA A 216 -2.34 -10.86 -17.06
C ALA A 216 -1.07 -10.46 -17.81
N ASN A 217 -0.22 -11.44 -18.10
CA ASN A 217 0.98 -11.19 -18.88
C ASN A 217 0.60 -11.33 -20.36
N VAL A 218 0.49 -10.19 -21.04
CA VAL A 218 0.44 -10.17 -22.51
C VAL A 218 1.80 -10.63 -23.02
N THR A 219 1.85 -11.65 -23.88
CA THR A 219 3.10 -12.16 -24.45
C THR A 219 2.92 -12.42 -25.93
N LEU A 220 3.97 -12.12 -26.70
CA LEU A 220 4.09 -12.43 -28.12
C LEU A 220 5.07 -13.60 -28.28
N GLU A 221 4.60 -14.67 -28.92
CA GLU A 221 5.39 -15.87 -29.21
C GLU A 221 5.91 -15.85 -30.65
N SER A 222 5.09 -15.42 -31.62
CA SER A 222 5.49 -15.34 -33.02
C SER A 222 4.72 -14.30 -33.81
N VAL A 223 5.28 -13.90 -34.96
CA VAL A 223 4.63 -13.08 -35.98
C VAL A 223 4.91 -13.67 -37.36
N ALA A 224 3.89 -13.72 -38.20
CA ALA A 224 4.00 -14.18 -39.58
C ALA A 224 3.00 -13.50 -40.52
N ALA A 225 3.19 -13.62 -41.84
CA ALA A 225 2.16 -13.29 -42.80
C ALA A 225 0.98 -14.27 -42.67
N LEU A 226 -0.24 -13.78 -42.88
CA LEU A 226 -1.45 -14.62 -42.89
C LEU A 226 -1.40 -15.68 -44.01
N THR A 227 -0.75 -15.37 -45.12
CA THR A 227 -0.60 -16.29 -46.27
C THR A 227 0.34 -17.45 -45.99
N GLY A 228 1.30 -17.29 -45.07
CA GLY A 228 2.26 -18.32 -44.74
C GLY A 228 3.41 -17.85 -43.84
N ALA A 229 3.93 -18.77 -43.01
CA ALA A 229 4.99 -18.47 -42.04
C ALA A 229 6.33 -18.05 -42.66
N ARG A 230 6.55 -18.38 -43.93
CA ARG A 230 7.79 -18.06 -44.67
C ARG A 230 7.58 -16.98 -45.73
N ASP A 231 6.36 -16.48 -45.86
CA ASP A 231 6.07 -15.51 -46.90
C ASP A 231 6.65 -14.14 -46.52
N PRO A 232 7.14 -13.38 -47.52
CA PRO A 232 7.63 -12.04 -47.28
C PRO A 232 6.50 -11.14 -46.75
N ILE A 233 6.76 -10.46 -45.65
CA ILE A 233 5.85 -9.46 -45.10
C ILE A 233 6.13 -8.14 -45.80
N THR A 234 5.13 -7.65 -46.51
CA THR A 234 5.15 -6.38 -47.25
C THR A 234 4.05 -5.47 -46.74
N ARG A 235 4.02 -4.24 -47.26
CA ARG A 235 3.00 -3.25 -46.87
C ARG A 235 1.56 -3.67 -47.21
N ALA A 236 1.38 -4.62 -48.12
CA ALA A 236 0.07 -5.17 -48.49
C ALA A 236 -0.31 -6.44 -47.70
N SER A 237 0.55 -6.91 -46.78
CA SER A 237 0.32 -8.14 -46.04
C SER A 237 -0.57 -7.91 -44.82
N THR A 238 -1.48 -8.84 -44.55
CA THR A 238 -2.03 -9.04 -43.20
C THR A 238 -1.08 -9.92 -42.41
N ILE A 239 -0.72 -9.51 -41.20
CA ILE A 239 0.11 -10.30 -40.29
C ILE A 239 -0.73 -10.94 -39.20
N VAL A 240 -0.27 -12.08 -38.69
CA VAL A 240 -0.84 -12.78 -37.54
C VAL A 240 0.18 -12.77 -36.42
N LEU A 241 -0.20 -12.19 -35.29
CA LEU A 241 0.53 -12.23 -34.03
C LEU A 241 -0.01 -13.40 -33.21
N SER A 242 0.86 -14.30 -32.77
CA SER A 242 0.48 -15.41 -31.89
C SER A 242 1.11 -15.23 -30.51
N GLY A 243 0.37 -15.57 -29.46
CA GLY A 243 0.84 -15.46 -28.09
C GLY A 243 -0.28 -15.67 -27.08
N GLN A 244 -0.24 -14.95 -25.96
CA GLN A 244 -1.20 -15.12 -24.86
C GLN A 244 -1.62 -13.79 -24.24
N GLY A 245 -2.79 -13.80 -23.60
CA GLY A 245 -3.31 -12.67 -22.84
C GLY A 245 -4.01 -11.61 -23.69
N PHE A 246 -4.33 -11.91 -24.95
CA PHE A 246 -5.04 -10.99 -25.84
C PHE A 246 -6.52 -10.93 -25.49
N THR A 247 -7.13 -9.76 -25.66
CA THR A 247 -8.55 -9.55 -25.32
C THR A 247 -9.21 -8.59 -26.31
N PRO A 248 -10.29 -9.03 -27.00
CA PRO A 248 -10.99 -8.20 -27.98
C PRO A 248 -11.40 -6.85 -27.40
N GLY A 249 -11.15 -5.76 -28.14
CA GLY A 249 -11.52 -4.40 -27.74
C GLY A 249 -10.60 -3.72 -26.71
N GLU A 250 -9.60 -4.44 -26.18
CA GLU A 250 -8.63 -3.89 -25.22
C GLU A 250 -7.19 -3.86 -25.76
N MET A 251 -6.95 -4.38 -26.97
CA MET A 251 -5.61 -4.49 -27.57
C MET A 251 -5.25 -3.30 -28.45
N THR A 252 -3.99 -2.88 -28.37
CA THR A 252 -3.30 -2.08 -29.39
C THR A 252 -1.99 -2.76 -29.76
N VAL A 253 -1.51 -2.53 -30.99
CA VAL A 253 -0.26 -3.07 -31.51
C VAL A 253 0.66 -1.92 -31.88
N GLU A 254 1.86 -1.91 -31.34
CA GLU A 254 2.94 -0.99 -31.72
C GLU A 254 3.85 -1.68 -32.73
N LEU A 255 4.03 -1.07 -33.89
CA LEU A 255 4.96 -1.48 -34.94
C LEU A 255 5.93 -0.33 -35.24
N GLY A 256 7.09 -0.35 -34.61
CA GLY A 256 8.00 0.80 -34.59
C GLY A 256 7.33 2.01 -33.94
N GLU A 257 7.19 3.11 -34.68
CA GLU A 257 6.49 4.32 -34.25
C GLU A 257 4.99 4.31 -34.59
N THR A 258 4.53 3.29 -35.33
CA THR A 258 3.14 3.19 -35.77
C THR A 258 2.32 2.43 -34.73
N VAL A 259 1.23 3.05 -34.25
CA VAL A 259 0.26 2.39 -33.36
C VAL A 259 -0.97 2.00 -34.16
N ALA A 260 -1.41 0.76 -34.01
CA ALA A 260 -2.59 0.23 -34.65
C ALA A 260 -3.57 -0.35 -33.61
N THR A 261 -4.86 -0.19 -33.86
CA THR A 261 -5.92 -0.80 -33.06
C THR A 261 -6.59 -1.88 -33.90
N PRO A 262 -6.32 -3.18 -33.65
CA PRO A 262 -6.96 -4.26 -34.39
C PRO A 262 -8.48 -4.24 -34.18
N ALA A 263 -9.25 -4.67 -35.18
CA ALA A 263 -10.69 -4.78 -35.03
C ALA A 263 -11.04 -5.87 -34.01
N VAL A 264 -12.17 -5.72 -33.32
CA VAL A 264 -12.61 -6.66 -32.27
C VAL A 264 -12.70 -8.11 -32.79
N GLY A 265 -13.12 -8.30 -34.05
CA GLY A 265 -13.22 -9.61 -34.69
C GLY A 265 -11.87 -10.24 -35.08
N ASP A 266 -10.80 -9.46 -35.14
CA ASP A 266 -9.46 -9.90 -35.53
C ASP A 266 -8.61 -10.29 -34.32
N VAL A 267 -9.18 -10.21 -33.11
CA VAL A 267 -8.51 -10.55 -31.85
C VAL A 267 -9.16 -11.80 -31.27
N GLY A 268 -8.36 -12.86 -31.13
CA GLY A 268 -8.66 -14.03 -30.31
C GLY A 268 -8.00 -13.94 -28.94
N SER A 269 -8.10 -15.00 -28.14
CA SER A 269 -7.36 -15.09 -26.86
C SER A 269 -5.85 -15.29 -27.05
N THR A 270 -5.45 -15.84 -28.20
CA THR A 270 -4.05 -16.20 -28.53
C THR A 270 -3.56 -15.66 -29.86
N THR A 271 -4.42 -15.03 -30.66
CA THR A 271 -4.05 -14.47 -31.97
C THR A 271 -4.55 -13.05 -32.17
N ILE A 272 -3.78 -12.22 -32.87
CA ILE A 272 -4.23 -10.92 -33.39
C ILE A 272 -3.91 -10.88 -34.88
N GLN A 273 -4.91 -10.65 -35.73
CA GLN A 273 -4.69 -10.32 -37.13
C GLN A 273 -4.60 -8.80 -37.29
N LEU A 274 -3.61 -8.35 -38.06
CA LEU A 274 -3.41 -6.93 -38.32
C LEU A 274 -3.13 -6.72 -39.81
N ASP A 275 -4.02 -5.97 -40.45
CA ASP A 275 -3.83 -5.53 -41.82
C ASP A 275 -2.85 -4.36 -41.87
N LEU A 276 -1.69 -4.57 -42.49
CA LEU A 276 -0.71 -3.51 -42.68
C LEU A 276 -1.17 -2.53 -43.76
N SER A 277 -2.14 -2.88 -44.61
CA SER A 277 -2.63 -2.12 -45.77
C SER A 277 -3.08 -0.68 -45.44
N ALA A 278 -3.49 -0.43 -44.19
CA ALA A 278 -3.99 0.85 -43.70
C ALA A 278 -3.00 1.66 -42.84
N LEU A 279 -1.84 1.10 -42.52
CA LEU A 279 -0.87 1.68 -41.57
C LEU A 279 0.27 2.43 -42.27
N THR A 280 1.07 3.27 -41.63
CA THR A 280 2.23 3.89 -42.32
C THR A 280 3.56 3.56 -41.64
N PRO A 281 3.88 2.27 -41.44
CA PRO A 281 5.17 1.88 -40.89
C PRO A 281 6.31 2.22 -41.87
N ARG A 282 7.53 2.33 -41.35
CA ARG A 282 8.74 2.46 -42.18
C ARG A 282 9.17 1.09 -42.73
N ALA A 283 9.86 1.03 -43.86
CA ALA A 283 10.45 -0.22 -44.32
C ALA A 283 11.59 -0.69 -43.38
N GLY A 284 11.95 -1.97 -43.41
CA GLY A 284 13.09 -2.49 -42.64
C GLY A 284 12.71 -3.33 -41.42
N LEU A 285 13.63 -3.41 -40.46
CA LEU A 285 13.45 -4.15 -39.22
C LEU A 285 12.74 -3.28 -38.17
N LEU A 286 11.55 -3.66 -37.74
CA LEU A 286 10.72 -2.91 -36.80
C LEU A 286 10.49 -3.69 -35.51
N PRO A 287 10.56 -3.05 -34.32
CA PRO A 287 10.12 -3.66 -33.09
C PRO A 287 8.59 -3.75 -33.08
N LEU A 288 8.06 -4.91 -32.67
CA LEU A 288 6.64 -5.20 -32.59
C LEU A 288 6.24 -5.55 -31.16
N ARG A 289 5.20 -4.88 -30.64
CA ARG A 289 4.66 -5.09 -29.28
C ARG A 289 3.14 -5.08 -29.30
N ALA A 290 2.54 -5.85 -28.42
CA ALA A 290 1.10 -5.83 -28.14
C ALA A 290 0.87 -5.23 -26.75
N LEU A 291 -0.05 -4.29 -26.65
CA LEU A 291 -0.41 -3.59 -25.44
C LEU A 291 -1.88 -3.88 -25.13
N ARG A 292 -2.21 -3.98 -23.85
CA ARG A 292 -3.58 -4.13 -23.37
C ARG A 292 -3.91 -3.01 -22.42
N THR A 293 -4.95 -2.24 -22.73
CA THR A 293 -5.38 -1.08 -21.92
C THR A 293 -6.68 -1.42 -21.18
N ARG A 294 -6.68 -1.30 -19.85
CA ARG A 294 -7.86 -1.54 -19.00
C ARG A 294 -8.24 -0.31 -18.19
N SER A 295 -9.53 0.00 -18.16
CA SER A 295 -10.06 1.04 -17.26
C SER A 295 -10.21 0.50 -15.84
N LEU A 296 -9.67 1.22 -14.85
CA LEU A 296 -9.68 0.84 -13.43
C LEU A 296 -10.93 1.32 -12.67
N GLY A 297 -11.81 2.09 -13.31
CA GLY A 297 -13.03 2.62 -12.70
C GLY A 297 -13.61 3.79 -13.49
N PRO A 298 -14.73 4.38 -13.03
CA PRO A 298 -15.23 5.62 -13.61
C PRO A 298 -14.13 6.70 -13.52
N ALA A 299 -14.01 7.50 -14.57
CA ALA A 299 -13.01 8.55 -14.69
C ALA A 299 -13.01 9.48 -13.45
N PRO A 300 -11.85 10.02 -13.02
CA PRO A 300 -10.55 10.05 -13.71
C PRO A 300 -9.58 9.01 -13.13
N THR A 301 -9.67 7.75 -13.58
CA THR A 301 -8.63 6.76 -13.24
C THR A 301 -7.63 6.65 -14.38
N THR A 302 -6.34 6.62 -14.05
CA THR A 302 -5.28 6.29 -15.02
C THR A 302 -5.51 4.87 -15.50
N PRO A 303 -5.62 4.62 -16.81
CA PRO A 303 -5.80 3.26 -17.31
C PRO A 303 -4.56 2.41 -16.98
N ALA A 304 -4.79 1.16 -16.61
CA ALA A 304 -3.71 0.19 -16.48
C ALA A 304 -3.31 -0.29 -17.88
N VAL A 305 -2.02 -0.24 -18.19
CA VAL A 305 -1.47 -0.70 -19.47
C VAL A 305 -0.53 -1.87 -19.20
N GLU A 306 -0.85 -3.03 -19.75
CA GLU A 306 0.01 -4.21 -19.80
C GLU A 306 0.71 -4.24 -21.16
N VAL A 307 2.00 -4.58 -21.21
CA VAL A 307 2.77 -4.60 -22.46
C VAL A 307 3.52 -5.90 -22.63
N SER A 308 3.52 -6.44 -23.85
CA SER A 308 4.27 -7.64 -24.20
C SER A 308 5.78 -7.43 -24.28
N ASN A 309 6.49 -8.55 -24.38
CA ASN A 309 7.84 -8.60 -24.96
C ASN A 309 7.82 -8.02 -26.39
N THR A 310 9.01 -7.70 -26.89
CA THR A 310 9.19 -7.18 -28.25
C THR A 310 9.63 -8.30 -29.19
N LEU A 311 8.98 -8.43 -30.35
CA LEU A 311 9.43 -9.28 -31.45
C LEU A 311 9.98 -8.42 -32.60
N PRO A 312 11.02 -8.86 -33.32
CA PRO A 312 11.44 -8.20 -34.55
C PRO A 312 10.50 -8.56 -35.71
N LEU A 313 10.03 -7.57 -36.45
CA LEU A 313 9.32 -7.74 -37.71
C LEU A 313 10.15 -7.19 -38.86
N THR A 314 10.42 -8.01 -39.88
CA THR A 314 11.09 -7.53 -41.10
C THR A 314 10.03 -7.15 -42.14
N LEU A 315 9.80 -5.85 -42.32
CA LEU A 315 8.89 -5.31 -43.33
C LEU A 315 9.68 -4.99 -44.60
N ARG A 316 9.49 -5.79 -45.65
CA ARG A 316 10.26 -5.66 -46.89
C ARG A 316 9.76 -4.47 -47.72
N PRO A 317 10.66 -3.61 -48.22
CA PRO A 317 10.28 -2.54 -49.15
C PRO A 317 9.86 -3.13 -50.49
N ALA A 318 8.92 -2.47 -51.17
CA ALA A 318 8.59 -2.68 -52.56
C ALA A 318 9.11 -1.50 -53.40
N ILE A 319 9.67 -1.79 -54.58
CA ILE A 319 10.05 -0.76 -55.55
C ILE A 319 8.84 -0.46 -56.40
N THR A 320 8.25 0.71 -56.26
CA THR A 320 7.02 1.12 -56.97
C THR A 320 7.32 1.88 -58.25
N ALA A 321 8.47 2.52 -58.35
CA ALA A 321 8.98 3.13 -59.57
C ALA A 321 10.51 3.21 -59.53
N SER A 322 11.13 3.22 -60.71
CA SER A 322 12.57 3.42 -60.88
C SER A 322 12.82 4.39 -62.04
N ASN A 323 13.82 5.25 -61.90
CA ASN A 323 14.26 6.17 -62.94
C ASN A 323 15.78 6.18 -63.04
N VAL A 324 16.32 6.02 -64.26
CA VAL A 324 17.76 5.99 -64.52
C VAL A 324 18.17 7.23 -65.29
N VAL A 325 19.16 7.95 -64.77
CA VAL A 325 19.79 9.10 -65.43
C VAL A 325 21.26 8.76 -65.67
N ILE A 326 21.67 8.76 -66.94
CA ILE A 326 23.07 8.51 -67.34
C ILE A 326 23.77 9.86 -67.49
N ASP A 327 24.80 10.09 -66.68
CA ASP A 327 25.59 11.33 -66.70
C ASP A 327 26.74 11.24 -67.71
N SER A 328 27.34 10.04 -67.85
CA SER A 328 28.47 9.81 -68.75
C SER A 328 28.59 8.35 -69.17
N THR A 329 29.21 8.13 -70.33
CA THR A 329 29.55 6.79 -70.85
C THR A 329 31.05 6.70 -71.14
N ASP A 330 31.61 5.51 -70.95
CA ASP A 330 33.03 5.19 -71.16
C ASP A 330 33.16 3.74 -71.68
N THR A 331 34.36 3.34 -72.10
CA THR A 331 34.65 1.94 -72.48
C THR A 331 35.81 1.42 -71.64
N VAL A 332 35.56 0.37 -70.84
CA VAL A 332 36.56 -0.28 -70.00
C VAL A 332 36.69 -1.72 -70.44
N ASP A 333 37.90 -2.17 -70.78
CA ASP A 333 38.18 -3.53 -71.27
C ASP A 333 37.29 -3.96 -72.45
N GLY A 334 36.99 -3.03 -73.37
CA GLY A 334 36.15 -3.26 -74.55
C GLY A 334 34.65 -3.40 -74.24
N GLN A 335 34.21 -3.15 -73.00
CA GLN A 335 32.82 -3.19 -72.59
C GLN A 335 32.26 -1.78 -72.34
N PRO A 336 31.05 -1.45 -72.86
CA PRO A 336 30.44 -0.15 -72.62
C PRO A 336 29.99 -0.02 -71.17
N VAL A 337 30.48 1.00 -70.48
CA VAL A 337 30.12 1.32 -69.09
C VAL A 337 29.48 2.70 -68.99
N ALA A 338 28.62 2.89 -67.99
CA ALA A 338 27.95 4.14 -67.69
C ALA A 338 28.19 4.55 -66.23
N SER A 339 28.16 5.86 -65.98
CA SER A 339 28.04 6.43 -64.64
C SER A 339 26.84 7.35 -64.61
N GLY A 340 26.12 7.36 -63.49
CA GLY A 340 24.86 8.08 -63.39
C GLY A 340 24.19 7.87 -62.04
N THR A 341 22.88 8.08 -62.02
CA THR A 341 22.04 7.96 -60.84
C THR A 341 20.82 7.10 -61.14
N VAL A 342 20.52 6.13 -60.27
CA VAL A 342 19.23 5.42 -60.27
C VAL A 342 18.42 5.91 -59.08
N THR A 343 17.25 6.47 -59.35
CA THR A 343 16.30 6.87 -58.31
C THR A 343 15.24 5.78 -58.14
N LEU A 344 15.13 5.23 -56.94
CA LEU A 344 14.08 4.27 -56.58
C LEU A 344 13.00 4.97 -55.78
N THR A 345 11.73 4.69 -56.10
CA THR A 345 10.58 5.00 -55.24
C THR A 345 10.20 3.74 -54.46
N LEU A 346 10.14 3.85 -53.13
CA LEU A 346 9.96 2.75 -52.18
C LEU A 346 8.65 2.92 -51.40
N ASP A 347 7.98 1.80 -51.17
CA ASP A 347 6.83 1.67 -50.26
C ASP A 347 7.02 0.42 -49.38
N PRO A 348 7.00 0.51 -48.03
CA PRO A 348 6.81 1.72 -47.22
C PRO A 348 7.99 2.71 -47.26
N PRO A 349 7.83 3.94 -46.73
CA PRO A 349 8.88 4.94 -46.72
C PRO A 349 10.07 4.53 -45.84
N VAL A 350 11.25 5.08 -46.13
CA VAL A 350 12.51 4.80 -45.43
C VAL A 350 12.84 5.95 -44.51
N GLY A 351 13.16 5.66 -43.25
CA GLY A 351 13.62 6.62 -42.27
C GLY A 351 14.97 7.24 -42.63
N ARG A 352 15.16 8.50 -42.26
CA ARG A 352 16.42 9.23 -42.42
C ARG A 352 17.63 8.49 -41.85
N ASP A 353 17.44 7.84 -40.70
CA ASP A 353 18.51 7.21 -39.93
C ASP A 353 18.69 5.71 -40.27
N GLN A 354 17.91 5.18 -41.21
CA GLN A 354 18.00 3.78 -41.64
C GLN A 354 19.12 3.59 -42.68
N HIS A 355 19.66 2.38 -42.76
CA HIS A 355 20.66 2.03 -43.75
C HIS A 355 20.00 1.45 -45.01
N ALA A 356 19.80 2.29 -46.02
CA ALA A 356 19.35 1.86 -47.34
C ALA A 356 20.52 1.56 -48.30
N ALA A 357 20.35 0.53 -49.12
CA ALA A 357 21.22 0.22 -50.24
C ALA A 357 20.41 -0.33 -51.42
N MET A 358 20.86 -0.04 -52.63
CA MET A 358 20.38 -0.67 -53.84
C MET A 358 21.30 -1.82 -54.22
N LEU A 359 20.72 -2.97 -54.54
CA LEU A 359 21.41 -4.15 -55.02
C LEU A 359 21.06 -4.33 -56.50
N LEU A 360 22.09 -4.47 -57.33
CA LEU A 360 21.95 -4.72 -58.76
C LEU A 360 22.55 -6.08 -59.08
N ASN A 361 21.75 -6.96 -59.67
CA ASN A 361 22.15 -8.27 -60.14
C ASN A 361 22.08 -8.27 -61.67
N THR A 362 23.20 -8.45 -62.36
CA THR A 362 23.21 -8.57 -63.83
C THR A 362 22.35 -9.75 -64.27
N ALA A 363 21.51 -9.56 -65.27
CA ALA A 363 20.79 -10.67 -65.90
C ALA A 363 21.79 -11.72 -66.44
N GLY A 364 21.61 -13.00 -66.08
CA GLY A 364 22.47 -14.10 -66.54
C GLY A 364 23.68 -14.48 -65.66
N GLY A 365 23.76 -14.00 -64.41
CA GLY A 365 24.69 -14.56 -63.40
C GLY A 365 26.08 -13.89 -63.28
N GLY A 366 26.20 -12.62 -63.69
CA GLY A 366 27.40 -11.81 -63.44
C GLY A 366 27.48 -11.19 -62.03
N PRO A 367 28.38 -10.21 -61.82
CA PRO A 367 28.65 -9.65 -60.49
C PRO A 367 27.45 -8.88 -59.92
N MET A 368 27.25 -9.02 -58.61
CA MET A 368 26.29 -8.20 -57.86
C MET A 368 26.96 -6.89 -57.41
N HIS A 369 26.27 -5.78 -57.62
CA HIS A 369 26.71 -4.46 -57.13
C HIS A 369 25.83 -3.98 -55.99
N ARG A 370 26.45 -3.49 -54.92
CA ARG A 370 25.76 -2.84 -53.79
C ARG A 370 26.10 -1.36 -53.80
N LEU A 371 25.08 -0.53 -53.96
CA LEU A 371 25.19 0.92 -54.01
C LEU A 371 24.54 1.50 -52.74
N PRO A 372 25.32 2.08 -51.82
CA PRO A 372 24.75 2.65 -50.60
C PRO A 372 23.93 3.89 -50.93
N ALA A 373 22.88 4.15 -50.14
CA ALA A 373 22.15 5.40 -50.21
C ALA A 373 23.05 6.60 -49.86
N PRO A 374 22.74 7.81 -50.35
CA PRO A 374 23.40 9.03 -49.92
C PRO A 374 23.19 9.26 -48.41
N PRO A 375 23.99 10.15 -47.78
CA PRO A 375 23.78 10.52 -46.37
C PRO A 375 22.32 10.85 -46.09
N ASN A 376 21.80 10.40 -44.94
CA ASN A 376 20.42 10.63 -44.52
C ASN A 376 19.36 10.08 -45.51
N ASN A 377 19.72 9.12 -46.36
CA ASN A 377 18.90 8.63 -47.48
C ASN A 377 18.42 9.73 -48.44
N GLY A 378 19.10 10.88 -48.47
CA GLY A 378 18.68 12.05 -49.25
C GLY A 378 17.60 12.91 -48.59
N ALA A 379 17.24 12.64 -47.34
CA ALA A 379 16.27 13.43 -46.58
C ALA A 379 16.82 14.83 -46.23
N ALA A 380 15.97 15.86 -46.35
CA ALA A 380 16.28 17.20 -45.87
C ALA A 380 16.28 17.26 -44.32
N THR A 381 16.86 18.32 -43.75
CA THR A 381 17.16 18.45 -42.31
C THR A 381 15.96 18.23 -41.36
N ASN A 382 14.72 18.41 -41.84
CA ASN A 382 13.48 18.23 -41.05
C ASN A 382 12.53 17.16 -41.63
N VAL A 383 13.04 16.28 -42.49
CA VAL A 383 12.24 15.20 -43.09
C VAL A 383 12.65 13.88 -42.43
N ALA A 384 11.71 13.26 -41.72
CA ALA A 384 11.96 12.03 -40.96
C ALA A 384 12.04 10.78 -41.85
N THR A 385 11.33 10.79 -42.98
CA THR A 385 11.22 9.65 -43.90
C THR A 385 11.18 10.10 -45.35
N VAL A 386 11.73 9.30 -46.25
CA VAL A 386 11.72 9.53 -47.70
C VAL A 386 11.12 8.33 -48.42
N THR A 387 10.41 8.57 -49.52
CA THR A 387 9.96 7.52 -50.44
C THR A 387 10.86 7.40 -51.64
N GLN A 388 11.67 8.42 -51.96
CA GLN A 388 12.58 8.42 -53.10
C GLN A 388 14.03 8.51 -52.65
N ILE A 389 14.86 7.59 -53.14
CA ILE A 389 16.30 7.55 -52.84
C ILE A 389 17.08 7.47 -54.15
N ALA A 390 18.03 8.39 -54.33
CA ALA A 390 18.88 8.50 -55.50
C ALA A 390 20.25 7.83 -55.23
N PHE A 391 20.52 6.72 -55.91
CA PHE A 391 21.74 5.93 -55.78
C PHE A 391 22.70 6.24 -56.94
N ALA A 392 23.86 6.82 -56.61
CA ALA A 392 24.90 7.07 -57.61
C ALA A 392 25.63 5.77 -57.96
N PHE A 393 25.85 5.53 -59.26
CA PHE A 393 26.66 4.43 -59.76
C PHE A 393 27.80 4.96 -60.65
N ARG A 394 28.92 4.24 -60.66
CA ARG A 394 30.11 4.63 -61.44
C ARG A 394 30.65 3.45 -62.21
N ARG A 395 30.84 3.64 -63.52
CA ARG A 395 31.46 2.68 -64.44
C ARG A 395 30.84 1.28 -64.35
N LEU A 396 29.50 1.19 -64.28
CA LEU A 396 28.79 -0.09 -64.37
C LEU A 396 28.54 -0.44 -65.84
N ARG A 397 28.58 -1.73 -66.17
CA ARG A 397 28.28 -2.20 -67.54
C ARG A 397 26.86 -1.79 -67.92
N ARG A 398 26.66 -1.43 -69.18
CA ARG A 398 25.34 -1.10 -69.70
C ARG A 398 24.54 -2.38 -69.96
N GLY A 399 23.23 -2.33 -69.71
CA GLY A 399 22.34 -3.48 -69.86
C GLY A 399 21.34 -3.65 -68.73
N PRO A 400 20.54 -4.73 -68.77
CA PRO A 400 19.49 -5.00 -67.79
C PRO A 400 20.05 -5.56 -66.48
N TYR A 401 19.51 -5.04 -65.37
CA TYR A 401 19.80 -5.46 -64.01
C TYR A 401 18.51 -5.70 -63.24
N LEU A 402 18.43 -6.84 -62.57
CA LEU A 402 17.45 -7.04 -61.51
C LEU A 402 17.83 -6.14 -60.34
N VAL A 403 16.89 -5.30 -59.91
CA VAL A 403 17.10 -4.33 -58.84
C VAL A 403 16.36 -4.74 -57.58
N ARG A 404 17.05 -4.63 -56.44
CA ARG A 404 16.45 -4.77 -55.11
C ARG A 404 16.83 -3.60 -54.23
N ALA A 405 15.92 -3.21 -53.35
CA ALA A 405 16.19 -2.29 -52.26
C ALA A 405 16.42 -3.10 -50.98
N SER A 406 17.45 -2.74 -50.21
CA SER A 406 17.71 -3.28 -48.88
C SER A 406 17.62 -2.15 -47.88
N VAL A 407 16.74 -2.26 -46.88
CA VAL A 407 16.57 -1.28 -45.79
C VAL A 407 16.78 -2.00 -44.47
N ASP A 408 17.83 -1.67 -43.74
CA ASP A 408 18.23 -2.35 -42.48
C ASP A 408 18.33 -3.88 -42.61
N GLY A 409 18.74 -4.35 -43.79
CA GLY A 409 18.83 -5.78 -44.12
C GLY A 409 17.54 -6.41 -44.66
N ALA A 410 16.41 -5.70 -44.65
CA ALA A 410 15.17 -6.15 -45.30
C ALA A 410 15.25 -5.91 -46.82
N GLU A 411 15.43 -6.97 -47.60
CA GLU A 411 15.49 -6.90 -49.07
C GLU A 411 14.10 -6.97 -49.71
N SER A 412 13.88 -6.14 -50.73
CA SER A 412 12.69 -6.20 -51.59
C SER A 412 12.61 -7.53 -52.32
N VAL A 413 11.39 -7.96 -52.60
CA VAL A 413 11.12 -9.24 -53.28
C VAL A 413 11.28 -9.06 -54.79
N LEU A 414 11.88 -10.05 -55.46
CA LEU A 414 11.91 -10.15 -56.91
C LEU A 414 10.67 -10.91 -57.40
N THR A 415 10.14 -10.51 -58.54
CA THR A 415 9.14 -11.28 -59.28
C THR A 415 9.81 -12.39 -60.07
N VAL A 416 9.06 -13.46 -60.32
CA VAL A 416 9.47 -14.59 -61.15
C VAL A 416 8.48 -14.76 -62.29
N ASP A 417 9.00 -15.11 -63.48
CA ASP A 417 8.19 -15.44 -64.63
C ASP A 417 7.51 -16.82 -64.48
N GLY A 418 6.72 -17.21 -65.50
CA GLY A 418 6.05 -18.51 -65.53
C GLY A 418 6.98 -19.73 -65.54
N ASN A 419 8.29 -19.53 -65.74
CA ASN A 419 9.32 -20.56 -65.71
C ASN A 419 10.12 -20.57 -64.39
N GLY A 420 9.77 -19.71 -63.43
CA GLY A 420 10.44 -19.60 -62.13
C GLY A 420 11.76 -18.84 -62.18
N VAL A 421 12.02 -18.08 -63.26
CA VAL A 421 13.21 -17.23 -63.41
C VAL A 421 12.87 -15.82 -62.95
N TYR A 422 13.77 -15.18 -62.20
CA TYR A 422 13.56 -13.80 -61.78
C TYR A 422 13.47 -12.86 -62.97
N ASP A 423 12.39 -12.07 -63.06
CA ASP A 423 12.07 -11.20 -64.20
C ASP A 423 11.87 -9.73 -63.83
N GLY A 424 11.87 -9.39 -62.54
CA GLY A 424 11.75 -8.01 -62.08
C GLY A 424 11.87 -7.84 -60.57
N PRO A 425 11.87 -6.60 -60.05
CA PRO A 425 11.94 -5.35 -60.81
C PRO A 425 13.27 -5.21 -61.58
N GLU A 426 13.25 -4.59 -62.76
CA GLU A 426 14.43 -4.41 -63.62
C GLU A 426 14.74 -2.92 -63.85
N VAL A 427 16.02 -2.58 -63.98
CA VAL A 427 16.51 -1.30 -64.51
C VAL A 427 17.53 -1.54 -65.62
N THR A 428 17.52 -0.69 -66.65
CA THR A 428 18.54 -0.73 -67.70
C THR A 428 19.49 0.46 -67.54
N LEU A 429 20.80 0.19 -67.44
CA LEU A 429 21.86 1.19 -67.32
C LEU A 429 22.51 1.58 -68.65
#